data_AF-A0A239LYM7-F1
#
_entry.id   AF-A0A239LYM7-F1
#
_cell.length_a   1.000
_cell.length_b   1.000
_cell.length_c   1.000
_cell.angle_alpha   90.00
_cell.angle_beta   90.00
_cell.angle_gamma   90.00
#
_symmetry.space_group_name_H-M   'P 1'
#
loop_
_entity.id
_entity.type
_entity.pdbx_description
1 polymer ?
#
loop_
_entity_poly.entity_id
_entity_poly.type
_entity_poly.pdbx_seq_one_letter_code
_entity_poly.pdbx_strand_id
1 'polypeptide(L)' 'MDLPDDITPAPTTQELPIAGYKHLPRIEVEGHVGELGKEEATAVLRYERGHRDRTPIIQLLTSRLRQLRSGEGQSS' A
#
# COMPACT_ATOMS: atom_id res chain seq x y z
N MET A 1 -23.45 -15.38 0.78
CA MET A 1 -22.18 -16.11 0.59
C MET A 1 -21.10 -15.06 0.69
N ASP A 2 -20.54 -14.91 1.88
CA ASP A 2 -19.47 -13.95 2.15
C ASP A 2 -18.21 -14.49 1.48
N LEU A 3 -17.78 -13.82 0.41
CA LEU A 3 -16.58 -14.21 -0.34
C LEU A 3 -15.38 -13.84 0.55
N PRO A 4 -14.47 -14.77 0.91
CA PRO A 4 -13.31 -14.42 1.71
C PRO A 4 -12.51 -13.32 0.99
N ASP A 5 -12.12 -12.28 1.71
CA ASP A 5 -11.31 -11.13 1.23
C ASP A 5 -10.02 -11.57 0.48
N ASP A 6 -9.63 -12.84 0.66
CA ASP A 6 -8.44 -13.51 0.13
C ASP A 6 -8.44 -13.77 -1.39
N ILE A 7 -9.62 -13.85 -2.07
CA ILE A 7 -9.65 -14.23 -3.51
C ILE A 7 -9.43 -13.09 -4.50
N THR A 8 -9.25 -11.86 -4.01
CA THR A 8 -8.99 -10.76 -4.93
C THR A 8 -7.58 -10.94 -5.55
N PRO A 9 -7.41 -10.92 -6.88
CA PRO A 9 -6.08 -11.04 -7.47
C PRO A 9 -5.23 -9.83 -7.01
N ALA A 10 -3.95 -10.05 -6.74
CA ALA A 10 -3.05 -8.95 -6.43
C ALA A 10 -3.04 -7.96 -7.62
N PRO A 11 -3.12 -6.64 -7.38
CA PRO A 11 -3.24 -5.66 -8.45
C PRO A 11 -2.05 -5.77 -9.40
N THR A 12 -2.30 -5.62 -10.69
CA THR A 12 -1.22 -5.57 -11.67
C THR A 12 -0.54 -4.20 -11.59
N THR A 13 0.71 -4.10 -12.06
CA THR A 13 1.49 -2.85 -11.95
C THR A 13 0.84 -1.63 -12.61
N GLN A 14 -0.07 -1.84 -13.58
CA GLN A 14 -0.80 -0.76 -14.25
C GLN A 14 -1.95 -0.19 -13.41
N GLU A 15 -2.31 -0.86 -12.33
CA GLU A 15 -3.40 -0.50 -11.41
C GLU A 15 -2.87 0.12 -10.11
N LEU A 16 -1.54 0.33 -10.01
CA LEU A 16 -0.95 0.96 -8.84
C LEU A 16 -1.19 2.47 -8.87
N PRO A 17 -1.50 3.07 -7.70
CA PRO A 17 -1.71 4.51 -7.58
C PRO A 17 -0.42 5.33 -7.81
N ILE A 18 0.75 4.67 -7.82
CA ILE A 18 2.04 5.31 -8.02
C ILE A 18 2.56 5.00 -9.43
N ALA A 19 2.67 6.02 -10.27
CA ALA A 19 3.21 5.89 -11.62
C ALA A 19 4.66 5.42 -11.59
N GLY A 20 5.00 4.41 -12.40
CA GLY A 20 6.38 3.91 -12.51
C GLY A 20 6.90 3.22 -11.25
N TYR A 21 6.04 2.90 -10.27
CA TYR A 21 6.40 2.34 -8.95
C TYR A 21 7.50 1.28 -8.96
N LYS A 22 7.43 0.36 -9.94
CA LYS A 22 8.37 -0.75 -10.13
C LYS A 22 9.84 -0.29 -10.32
N HIS A 23 10.04 0.93 -10.81
CA HIS A 23 11.36 1.50 -11.08
C HIS A 23 11.76 2.56 -10.04
N LEU A 24 10.87 2.93 -9.13
CA LEU A 24 11.17 3.96 -8.16
C LEU A 24 12.22 3.45 -7.15
N PRO A 25 13.20 4.30 -6.82
CA PRO A 25 14.09 4.04 -5.69
C PRO A 25 13.29 4.13 -4.38
N ARG A 26 13.79 3.48 -3.34
CA ARG A 26 13.12 3.41 -2.03
C ARG A 26 12.74 4.79 -1.48
N ILE A 27 13.64 5.77 -1.60
CA ILE A 27 13.43 7.12 -1.06
C ILE A 27 12.22 7.84 -1.69
N GLU A 28 11.99 7.63 -2.98
CA GLU A 28 10.84 8.20 -3.69
C GLU A 28 9.55 7.49 -3.27
N VAL A 29 9.61 6.16 -3.11
CA VAL A 29 8.48 5.38 -2.59
C VAL A 29 8.10 5.85 -1.18
N GLU A 30 9.08 6.15 -0.33
CA GLU A 30 8.84 6.65 1.03
C GLU A 30 8.04 7.97 1.03
N GLY A 31 8.34 8.90 0.12
CA GLY A 31 7.58 10.13 -0.06
C GLY A 31 6.12 9.88 -0.47
N HIS A 32 5.91 9.07 -1.51
CA HIS A 32 4.56 8.75 -1.99
C HIS A 32 3.70 8.04 -0.94
N VAL A 33 4.27 7.11 -0.17
CA VAL A 33 3.53 6.35 0.85
C VAL A 33 2.94 7.26 1.94
N GLY A 34 3.58 8.40 2.22
CA GLY A 34 3.05 9.39 3.16
C GLY A 34 1.74 10.05 2.68
N GLU A 35 1.57 10.18 1.36
CA GLU A 35 0.41 10.83 0.74
C GLU A 35 -0.73 9.86 0.46
N LEU A 36 -0.46 8.54 0.40
CA LEU A 36 -1.48 7.53 0.10
C LEU A 36 -2.61 7.52 1.13
N GLY A 37 -3.83 7.37 0.61
CA GLY A 37 -5.01 6.99 1.38
C GLY A 37 -5.01 5.50 1.75
N LYS A 38 -6.06 5.08 2.47
CA LYS A 38 -6.20 3.71 3.01
C LYS A 38 -6.31 2.67 1.90
N GLU A 39 -7.14 2.93 0.90
CA GLU A 39 -7.37 2.01 -0.22
C GLU A 39 -6.10 1.89 -1.08
N GLU A 40 -5.46 3.02 -1.39
CA GLU A 40 -4.23 3.08 -2.16
C GLU A 40 -3.08 2.35 -1.46
N ALA A 41 -2.85 2.62 -0.17
CA ALA A 41 -1.82 1.93 0.60
C ALA A 41 -2.09 0.41 0.72
N THR A 42 -3.36 0.00 0.78
CA THR A 42 -3.73 -1.42 0.80
C THR A 42 -3.41 -2.10 -0.55
N ALA A 43 -3.72 -1.44 -1.67
CA ALA A 43 -3.40 -1.95 -3.00
C ALA A 43 -1.89 -2.15 -3.20
N VAL A 44 -1.09 -1.14 -2.82
CA VAL A 44 0.38 -1.22 -2.92
C VAL A 44 0.93 -2.31 -1.99
N LEU A 45 0.39 -2.45 -0.77
CA LEU A 45 0.82 -3.49 0.17
C LEU A 45 0.58 -4.89 -0.39
N ARG A 46 -0.57 -5.11 -1.03
CA ARG A 46 -0.89 -6.39 -1.66
C ARG A 46 0.02 -6.67 -2.85
N TYR A 47 0.31 -5.65 -3.67
CA TYR A 47 1.26 -5.79 -4.77
C TYR A 47 2.65 -6.20 -4.26
N GLU A 48 3.14 -5.52 -3.23
CA GLU A 48 4.45 -5.81 -2.65
C GLU A 48 4.54 -7.24 -2.13
N ARG A 49 3.55 -7.70 -1.36
CA ARG A 49 3.51 -9.09 -0.83
C ARG A 49 3.29 -10.17 -1.89
N GLY A 50 2.74 -9.81 -3.05
CA GLY A 50 2.47 -10.75 -4.14
C GLY A 50 3.56 -10.84 -5.19
N HIS A 51 4.44 -9.84 -5.30
CA HIS A 51 5.34 -9.70 -6.45
C HIS A 51 6.78 -9.30 -6.14
N ARG A 52 7.01 -8.50 -5.09
CA ARG A 52 8.29 -7.80 -4.88
C ARG A 52 8.96 -8.15 -3.55
N ASP A 53 8.15 -8.46 -2.55
CA ASP A 53 8.54 -8.79 -1.18
C ASP A 53 9.57 -7.83 -0.58
N ARG A 54 9.48 -6.52 -0.89
CA ARG A 54 10.39 -5.53 -0.31
C ARG A 54 9.97 -5.26 1.13
N THR A 55 10.55 -6.02 2.06
CA THR A 55 10.33 -5.89 3.49
C THR A 55 10.27 -4.46 4.03
N PRO A 56 11.20 -3.53 3.70
CA PRO A 56 11.12 -2.16 4.20
C PRO A 56 9.87 -1.40 3.72
N ILE A 57 9.43 -1.64 2.48
CA ILE A 57 8.27 -0.98 1.90
C ILE A 57 6.97 -1.56 2.49
N ILE A 58 6.91 -2.88 2.68
CA ILE A 58 5.81 -3.57 3.36
C ILE A 58 5.61 -3.01 4.78
N GLN A 59 6.70 -2.84 5.53
CA GLN A 59 6.63 -2.27 6.88
C GLN A 59 6.12 -0.82 6.86
N LEU A 60 6.59 -0.01 5.92
CA LEU A 60 6.17 1.37 5.77
C LEU A 60 4.66 1.48 5.47
N LEU A 61 4.18 0.71 4.49
CA LEU A 61 2.75 0.65 4.12
C LEU A 61 1.88 0.16 5.28
N THR A 62 2.35 -0.84 6.02
CA THR A 62 1.65 -1.34 7.22
C THR A 62 1.56 -0.27 8.30
N SER A 63 2.64 0.51 8.51
CA SER A 63 2.65 1.63 9.46
C SER A 63 1.68 2.73 9.03
N ARG A 64 1.69 3.12 7.75
CA ARG A 64 0.76 4.10 7.19
C ARG A 64 -0.70 3.68 7.37
N LEU A 65 -1.05 2.43 7.07
CA LEU A 65 -2.40 1.90 7.27
C LEU A 65 -2.83 1.91 8.74
N ARG A 66 -1.89 1.65 9.66
CA ARG A 66 -2.16 1.77 11.10
C ARG A 66 -2.42 3.23 11.49
N GLN A 67 -1.60 4.16 11.01
CA GLN A 67 -1.78 5.60 11.26
C GLN A 67 -3.10 6.10 10.72
N LEU A 68 -3.50 5.71 9.51
CA LEU A 68 -4.79 6.06 8.93
C LEU A 68 -5.95 5.50 9.77
N ARG A 69 -5.87 4.24 10.20
CA ARG A 69 -6.88 3.63 11.08
C ARG A 69 -6.98 4.30 12.45
N SER A 70 -5.85 4.73 13.01
CA SER A 70 -5.81 5.43 14.31
C SER A 70 -6.16 6.92 14.18
N GLY A 71 -5.86 7.53 13.04
CA GLY A 71 -6.06 8.95 12.73
C GLY A 71 -7.45 9.29 12.17
N GLU A 72 -8.23 8.29 11.71
CA GLU A 72 -9.68 8.43 11.47
C GLU A 72 -10.46 8.79 12.77
N GLY A 73 -9.79 8.80 13.93
CA GLY A 73 -10.29 9.33 15.20
C GLY A 73 -9.53 10.56 15.75
N GLN A 74 -8.62 11.16 14.98
CA GLN A 74 -7.78 12.28 15.45
C GLN A 74 -7.75 13.43 14.43
N SER A 75 -8.94 13.84 14.00
CA SER A 75 -9.17 15.21 13.53
C SER A 75 -9.41 16.09 14.77
N SER A 76 -8.43 16.91 15.14
CA SER A 76 -8.61 18.06 16.03
C SER A 76 -8.20 19.31 15.30
#